data_AF-A0A482Y0T8-F1
#
_entry.id   AF-A0A482Y0T8-F1
#
_cell.length_a   1.000
_cell.length_b   1.000
_cell.length_c   1.000
_cell.angle_alpha   90.00
_cell.angle_beta   90.00
_cell.angle_gamma   90.00
#
_symmetry.space_group_name_H-M   'P 1'
#
loop_
_entity.id
_entity.type
_entity.pdbx_description
1 polymer ?
#
loop_
_entity_poly.entity_id
_entity_poly.type
_entity_poly.pdbx_seq_one_letter_code
_entity_poly.pdbx_strand_id
1 'polypeptide(L)'
;MVESSGHRGQLRILLYLLAAGLVFLALGVGAHHYFGSTGLTVVDVTVSAFLSAALVMLYFRQTSILEAQHDLLAQELNREARQQHTETLRDRVRLWHGDPDRGTADNPLDQPGTNLPAVADASFESAPTGSYTAIPVEEQPFQVLPHRLEGDRYLADLFENHAPDLREKKEEIEELYTEFDSLRDEFCEDFDGGIIHETENFTFEPDGYFNRWMFETLVKYERRIFEDFEELRKRTRSQFKQGGSGFHPDKPQIQIRANIRGEISPLVYSAVLDGADRAELQEQRSEAVDEAEKLFEQVLDQLEEDYPYEQLERAAAVLDEAAAAIDELENLLVEYDGRPIYSGDCKYLEEARISNS
;
A
#
# COMPACT_ATOMS: atom_id res chain seq x y z
N MET A 1 -43.56 -6.94 7.77
CA MET A 1 -45.00 -7.08 7.42
C MET A 1 -45.15 -8.13 6.30
N VAL A 2 -44.78 -9.40 6.56
CA VAL A 2 -44.76 -10.47 5.52
C VAL A 2 -45.43 -11.78 6.00
N GLU A 3 -45.94 -11.86 7.23
CA GLU A 3 -46.48 -13.12 7.78
C GLU A 3 -47.94 -13.46 7.41
N SER A 4 -48.65 -12.60 6.67
CA SER A 4 -50.11 -12.79 6.43
C SER A 4 -50.46 -13.61 5.18
N SER A 5 -49.53 -13.83 4.23
CA SER A 5 -49.84 -14.47 2.94
C SER A 5 -49.84 -16.00 3.00
N GLY A 6 -49.06 -16.62 3.88
CA GLY A 6 -48.94 -18.08 4.00
C GLY A 6 -50.21 -18.76 4.54
N HIS A 7 -50.85 -18.17 5.55
CA HIS A 7 -52.07 -18.74 6.15
C HIS A 7 -53.27 -18.76 5.19
N ARG A 8 -53.43 -17.76 4.32
CA ARG A 8 -54.52 -17.76 3.33
C ARG A 8 -54.34 -18.84 2.25
N GLY A 9 -53.09 -19.16 1.90
CA GLY A 9 -52.77 -20.23 0.94
C GLY A 9 -53.11 -21.62 1.50
N GLN A 10 -52.70 -21.90 2.74
CA GLN A 10 -52.99 -23.16 3.41
C GLN A 10 -54.49 -23.38 3.63
N LEU A 11 -55.24 -22.33 3.99
CA LEU A 11 -56.68 -22.41 4.23
C LEU A 11 -57.48 -22.68 2.94
N ARG A 12 -57.02 -22.16 1.79
CA ARG A 12 -57.59 -22.50 0.47
C ARG A 12 -57.36 -23.94 0.09
N ILE A 13 -56.15 -24.47 0.32
CA ILE A 13 -55.83 -25.88 0.03
C ILE A 13 -56.69 -26.81 0.90
N LEU A 14 -56.83 -26.49 2.19
CA LEU A 14 -57.73 -27.22 3.10
C LEU A 14 -59.18 -27.18 2.62
N LEU A 15 -59.69 -26.03 2.19
CA LEU A 15 -61.03 -25.89 1.62
C LEU A 15 -61.21 -26.72 0.34
N TYR A 16 -60.22 -26.74 -0.56
CA TYR A 16 -60.29 -27.56 -1.77
C TYR A 16 -60.26 -29.06 -1.47
N LEU A 17 -59.45 -29.50 -0.51
CA LEU A 17 -59.41 -30.90 -0.07
C LEU A 17 -60.72 -31.31 0.60
N LEU A 18 -61.32 -30.43 1.40
CA LEU A 18 -62.60 -30.69 2.07
C LEU A 18 -63.75 -30.73 1.07
N ALA A 19 -63.77 -29.81 0.10
CA ALA A 19 -64.74 -29.81 -0.99
C ALA A 19 -64.60 -31.07 -1.88
N ALA A 20 -63.37 -31.46 -2.23
CA ALA A 20 -63.12 -32.69 -2.98
C ALA A 20 -63.58 -33.92 -2.18
N GLY A 21 -63.27 -33.98 -0.88
CA GLY A 21 -63.72 -35.04 0.02
C GLY A 21 -65.24 -35.17 0.04
N LEU A 22 -65.97 -34.05 0.14
CA LEU A 22 -67.45 -34.03 0.09
C LEU A 22 -68.00 -34.55 -1.24
N VAL A 23 -67.37 -34.20 -2.37
CA VAL A 23 -67.76 -34.69 -3.70
C VAL A 23 -67.54 -36.20 -3.81
N PHE A 24 -66.40 -36.71 -3.33
CA PHE A 24 -66.14 -38.16 -3.31
C PHE A 24 -67.09 -38.91 -2.39
N LEU A 25 -67.46 -38.33 -1.25
CA LEU A 25 -68.43 -38.91 -0.31
C LEU A 25 -69.83 -38.99 -0.94
N ALA A 26 -70.26 -37.92 -1.63
CA ALA A 26 -71.52 -37.89 -2.36
C ALA A 26 -71.56 -38.92 -3.52
N LEU A 27 -70.47 -39.04 -4.28
CA LEU A 27 -70.33 -40.04 -5.33
C LEU A 27 -70.29 -41.47 -4.78
N GLY A 28 -69.64 -41.69 -3.64
CA GLY A 28 -69.61 -42.98 -2.93
C GLY A 28 -70.99 -43.44 -2.48
N VAL A 29 -71.77 -42.53 -1.89
CA VAL A 29 -73.17 -42.80 -1.50
C VAL A 29 -74.03 -43.11 -2.72
N GLY A 30 -73.89 -42.34 -3.82
CA GLY A 30 -74.62 -42.59 -5.06
C GLY A 30 -74.28 -43.93 -5.72
N ALA A 31 -72.99 -44.28 -5.77
CA ALA A 31 -72.51 -45.54 -6.35
C ALA A 31 -72.95 -46.75 -5.52
N HIS A 32 -72.93 -46.65 -4.18
CA HIS A 32 -73.43 -47.71 -3.30
C HIS A 32 -74.92 -47.98 -3.52
N HIS A 33 -75.71 -46.92 -3.71
CA HIS A 33 -77.15 -47.02 -3.88
C HIS A 33 -77.56 -47.62 -5.23
N TYR A 34 -76.74 -47.45 -6.28
CA TYR A 34 -77.02 -47.93 -7.64
C TYR A 34 -76.36 -49.26 -8.01
N PHE A 35 -75.16 -49.54 -7.51
CA PHE A 35 -74.34 -50.70 -7.94
C PHE A 35 -74.03 -51.70 -6.82
N GLY A 36 -74.52 -51.48 -5.60
CA GLY A 36 -74.26 -52.36 -4.45
C GLY A 36 -72.81 -52.31 -3.96
N SER A 37 -72.33 -53.39 -3.33
CA SER A 37 -70.98 -53.47 -2.72
C SER A 37 -69.83 -53.37 -3.72
N THR A 38 -70.07 -53.66 -5.00
CA THR A 38 -69.08 -53.54 -6.09
C THR A 38 -68.80 -52.08 -6.48
N GLY A 39 -69.75 -51.16 -6.23
CA GLY A 39 -69.55 -49.72 -6.45
C GLY A 39 -68.63 -49.08 -5.41
N LEU A 40 -68.67 -49.57 -4.16
CA LEU A 40 -67.82 -49.07 -3.07
C LEU A 40 -66.33 -49.36 -3.31
N THR A 41 -66.00 -50.52 -3.86
CA THR A 41 -64.61 -50.90 -4.17
C THR A 41 -63.99 -50.04 -5.27
N VAL A 42 -64.78 -49.64 -6.29
CA VAL A 42 -64.30 -48.72 -7.34
C VAL A 42 -64.07 -47.31 -6.78
N VAL A 43 -64.92 -46.85 -5.87
CA VAL A 43 -64.78 -45.55 -5.21
C VAL A 43 -63.55 -45.54 -4.30
N ASP A 44 -63.33 -46.58 -3.50
CA ASP A 44 -62.15 -46.70 -2.62
C ASP A 44 -60.85 -46.71 -3.42
N VAL A 45 -60.79 -47.46 -4.52
CA VAL A 45 -59.61 -47.48 -5.41
C VAL A 45 -59.36 -46.11 -6.03
N THR A 46 -60.42 -45.41 -6.45
CA THR A 46 -60.31 -44.07 -7.06
C THR A 46 -59.86 -43.01 -6.04
N VAL A 47 -60.42 -43.05 -4.83
CA VAL A 47 -60.05 -42.14 -3.73
C VAL A 47 -58.61 -42.40 -3.29
N SER A 48 -58.21 -43.66 -3.15
CA SER A 48 -56.83 -44.02 -2.82
C SER A 48 -55.84 -43.59 -3.90
N ALA A 49 -56.19 -43.75 -5.18
CA ALA A 49 -55.37 -43.28 -6.29
C ALA A 49 -55.25 -41.75 -6.32
N PHE A 50 -56.35 -41.03 -6.07
CA PHE A 50 -56.36 -39.57 -6.00
C PHE A 50 -55.53 -39.05 -4.82
N LEU A 51 -55.68 -39.65 -3.63
CA LEU A 51 -54.88 -39.30 -2.45
C LEU A 51 -53.39 -39.58 -2.69
N SER A 52 -53.05 -40.70 -3.33
CA SER A 52 -51.67 -41.02 -3.68
C SER A 52 -51.10 -40.01 -4.68
N ALA A 53 -51.84 -39.63 -5.71
CA ALA A 53 -51.44 -38.60 -6.67
C ALA A 53 -51.28 -37.22 -6.01
N ALA A 54 -52.20 -36.86 -5.09
CA ALA A 54 -52.12 -35.62 -4.32
C ALA A 54 -50.89 -35.62 -3.38
N LEU A 55 -50.56 -36.74 -2.74
CA LEU A 55 -49.36 -36.88 -1.92
C LEU A 55 -48.09 -36.77 -2.76
N VAL A 56 -48.03 -37.40 -3.93
CA VAL A 56 -46.91 -37.27 -4.87
C VAL A 56 -46.76 -35.82 -5.33
N MET A 57 -47.86 -35.14 -5.67
CA MET A 57 -47.85 -33.73 -6.05
C MET A 57 -47.39 -32.82 -4.91
N LEU A 58 -47.83 -33.08 -3.68
CA LEU A 58 -47.39 -32.35 -2.49
C LEU A 58 -45.90 -32.60 -2.20
N TYR A 59 -45.43 -33.83 -2.36
CA TYR A 59 -44.02 -34.19 -2.22
C TYR A 59 -43.15 -33.45 -3.25
N PHE A 60 -43.52 -33.46 -4.53
CA PHE A 60 -42.82 -32.69 -5.57
C PHE A 60 -42.84 -31.19 -5.31
N ARG A 61 -43.95 -30.67 -4.78
CA ARG A 61 -44.02 -29.26 -4.40
C ARG A 61 -43.09 -28.94 -3.24
N GLN A 62 -43.03 -29.82 -2.24
CA GLN A 62 -42.13 -29.67 -1.10
C GLN A 62 -40.66 -29.72 -1.53
N THR A 63 -40.27 -30.64 -2.42
CA THR A 63 -38.90 -30.69 -2.96
C THR A 63 -38.55 -29.43 -3.74
N SER A 64 -39.47 -28.94 -4.60
CA SER A 64 -39.22 -27.69 -5.35
C SER A 64 -39.06 -26.45 -4.44
N ILE A 65 -39.77 -26.41 -3.30
CA ILE A 65 -39.64 -25.31 -2.34
C ILE A 65 -38.31 -25.42 -1.59
N LEU A 66 -37.88 -26.63 -1.22
CA LEU A 66 -36.60 -26.86 -0.55
C LEU A 66 -35.42 -26.54 -1.47
N GLU A 67 -35.48 -26.94 -2.75
CA GLU A 67 -34.49 -26.58 -3.77
C GLU A 67 -34.40 -25.05 -3.93
N ALA A 68 -35.55 -24.36 -4.04
CA ALA A 68 -35.57 -22.90 -4.12
C ALA A 68 -35.02 -22.21 -2.86
N GLN A 69 -35.26 -22.75 -1.67
CA GLN A 69 -34.69 -22.23 -0.42
C GLN A 69 -33.19 -22.44 -0.34
N HIS A 70 -32.71 -23.61 -0.80
CA HIS A 70 -31.28 -23.90 -0.86
C HIS A 70 -30.56 -22.96 -1.83
N ASP A 71 -31.15 -22.72 -3.01
CA ASP A 71 -30.60 -21.79 -4.00
C ASP A 71 -30.57 -20.35 -3.50
N LEU A 72 -31.61 -19.89 -2.79
CA LEU A 72 -31.64 -18.56 -2.18
C LEU A 72 -30.60 -18.42 -1.07
N LEU A 73 -30.47 -19.42 -0.20
CA LEU A 73 -29.47 -19.42 0.86
C LEU A 73 -28.05 -19.43 0.29
N ALA A 74 -27.81 -20.21 -0.77
CA ALA A 74 -26.54 -20.18 -1.48
C ALA A 74 -26.27 -18.81 -2.14
N GLN A 75 -27.28 -18.12 -2.66
CA GLN A 75 -27.14 -16.76 -3.20
C GLN A 75 -26.83 -15.73 -2.11
N GLU A 76 -27.47 -15.82 -0.95
CA GLU A 76 -27.21 -14.94 0.19
C GLU A 76 -25.80 -15.14 0.77
N LEU A 77 -25.39 -16.38 1.01
CA LEU A 77 -24.03 -16.69 1.47
C LEU A 77 -22.97 -16.22 0.47
N ASN A 78 -23.21 -16.41 -0.83
CA ASN A 78 -22.31 -15.90 -1.86
C ASN A 78 -22.28 -14.37 -1.89
N ARG A 79 -23.37 -13.68 -1.53
CA ARG A 79 -23.39 -12.22 -1.44
C ARG A 79 -22.61 -11.73 -0.23
N GLU A 80 -22.80 -12.35 0.93
CA GLU A 80 -22.08 -12.00 2.16
C GLU A 80 -20.57 -12.25 2.01
N ALA A 81 -20.18 -13.40 1.45
CA ALA A 81 -18.77 -13.71 1.17
C ALA A 81 -18.12 -12.69 0.21
N ARG A 82 -18.83 -12.22 -0.82
CA ARG A 82 -18.34 -11.14 -1.69
C ARG A 82 -18.14 -9.85 -0.91
N GLN A 83 -19.14 -9.46 -0.13
CA GLN A 83 -19.08 -8.22 0.64
C GLN A 83 -17.89 -8.25 1.59
N GLN A 84 -17.69 -9.35 2.31
CA GLN A 84 -16.56 -9.50 3.22
C GLN A 84 -15.20 -9.50 2.48
N HIS A 85 -15.11 -10.15 1.33
CA HIS A 85 -13.88 -10.16 0.53
C HIS A 85 -13.55 -8.76 0.01
N THR A 86 -14.52 -8.10 -0.62
CA THR A 86 -14.38 -6.72 -1.11
C THR A 86 -14.04 -5.75 0.04
N GLU A 87 -14.68 -5.88 1.21
CA GLU A 87 -14.35 -5.08 2.40
C GLU A 87 -12.91 -5.33 2.87
N THR A 88 -12.45 -6.58 2.86
CA THR A 88 -11.07 -6.92 3.24
C THR A 88 -10.05 -6.33 2.27
N LEU A 89 -10.30 -6.43 0.96
CA LEU A 89 -9.45 -5.80 -0.07
C LEU A 89 -9.43 -4.27 0.08
N ARG A 90 -10.60 -3.68 0.33
CA ARG A 90 -10.73 -2.25 0.56
C ARG A 90 -9.98 -1.80 1.81
N ASP A 91 -10.03 -2.57 2.89
CA ASP A 91 -9.26 -2.28 4.10
C ASP A 91 -7.75 -2.30 3.83
N ARG A 92 -7.25 -3.15 2.91
CA ARG A 92 -5.84 -3.13 2.49
C ARG A 92 -5.48 -1.90 1.68
N VAL A 93 -6.34 -1.49 0.76
CA VAL A 93 -6.19 -0.23 0.00
C VAL A 93 -6.13 0.97 0.96
N ARG A 94 -7.02 1.01 1.96
CA ARG A 94 -7.02 2.05 3.00
C ARG A 94 -5.76 2.05 3.85
N LEU A 95 -5.28 0.86 4.24
CA LEU A 95 -4.04 0.74 5.00
C LEU A 95 -2.84 1.26 4.21
N TRP A 96 -2.81 1.03 2.89
CA TRP A 96 -1.74 1.52 2.03
C TRP A 96 -1.84 3.03 1.77
N HIS A 97 -3.04 3.53 1.48
CA HIS A 97 -3.26 4.96 1.29
C HIS A 97 -3.00 5.77 2.57
N GLY A 98 -3.45 5.25 3.71
CA GLY A 98 -3.57 6.01 4.96
C GLY A 98 -4.86 6.83 5.01
N ASP A 99 -4.98 7.67 6.04
CA ASP A 99 -6.13 8.55 6.24
C ASP A 99 -5.64 10.00 6.47
N PRO A 100 -5.35 10.74 5.38
CA PRO A 100 -4.83 12.11 5.48
C PRO A 100 -5.88 13.11 5.98
N ASP A 101 -7.18 12.80 5.85
CA ASP A 101 -8.28 13.69 6.25
C ASP A 101 -8.66 13.58 7.74
N ARG A 102 -8.20 12.53 8.43
CA ARG A 102 -8.47 12.34 9.87
C ARG A 102 -7.31 12.81 10.74
N GLY A 103 -7.53 13.91 11.47
CA GLY A 103 -6.58 14.43 12.46
C GLY A 103 -6.40 13.54 13.71
N THR A 104 -7.28 12.56 13.95
CA THR A 104 -7.18 11.57 15.03
C THR A 104 -7.77 10.24 14.60
N ALA A 105 -7.05 9.15 14.88
CA ALA A 105 -7.45 7.78 14.61
C ALA A 105 -8.53 7.30 15.60
N ASP A 106 -9.78 7.12 15.16
CA ASP A 106 -10.81 6.41 15.96
C ASP A 106 -10.54 4.88 15.98
N ASN A 107 -9.78 4.38 15.00
CA ASN A 107 -9.35 2.99 14.84
C ASN A 107 -7.81 2.94 14.84
N PRO A 108 -7.15 2.07 15.64
CA PRO A 108 -5.68 1.94 15.62
C PRO A 108 -5.06 1.54 14.27
N LEU A 109 -5.89 1.16 13.29
CA LEU A 109 -5.48 0.91 11.91
C LEU A 109 -5.45 2.17 11.03
N ASP A 110 -6.23 3.21 11.37
CA ASP A 110 -6.33 4.46 10.62
C ASP A 110 -5.25 5.43 11.14
N GLN A 111 -4.00 5.24 10.71
CA GLN A 111 -2.93 6.17 11.09
C GLN A 111 -3.20 7.55 10.46
N PRO A 112 -3.12 8.66 11.23
CA PRO A 112 -3.28 10.00 10.69
C PRO A 112 -2.12 10.30 9.73
N GLY A 113 -2.42 10.70 8.49
CA GLY A 113 -1.43 10.99 7.44
C GLY A 113 -1.41 9.96 6.31
N THR A 114 -0.63 10.25 5.27
CA THR A 114 -0.45 9.35 4.13
C THR A 114 0.54 8.24 4.49
N ASN A 115 0.27 7.03 4.01
CA ASN A 115 1.16 5.88 4.15
C ASN A 115 1.94 5.59 2.85
N LEU A 116 2.10 6.61 2.02
CA LEU A 116 2.77 6.55 0.71
C LEU A 116 4.23 6.97 0.84
N PRO A 117 5.12 6.49 -0.04
CA PRO A 117 6.44 7.10 -0.20
C PRO A 117 6.30 8.55 -0.69
N ALA A 118 7.35 9.34 -0.51
CA ALA A 118 7.38 10.73 -0.97
C ALA A 118 8.70 11.04 -1.70
N VAL A 119 8.63 12.05 -2.57
CA VAL A 119 9.81 12.63 -3.21
C VAL A 119 10.08 13.98 -2.55
N ALA A 120 11.18 14.05 -1.79
CA ALA A 120 11.70 15.32 -1.29
C ALA A 120 12.45 16.07 -2.40
N ASP A 121 13.00 17.25 -2.06
CA ASP A 121 13.75 18.10 -3.00
C ASP A 121 14.86 17.36 -3.79
N ALA A 122 15.55 16.39 -3.17
CA ALA A 122 16.66 15.66 -3.79
C ALA A 122 16.84 14.23 -3.25
N SER A 123 15.78 13.63 -2.72
CA SER A 123 15.85 12.27 -2.20
C SER A 123 14.47 11.61 -2.16
N PHE A 124 14.45 10.30 -2.20
CA PHE A 124 13.27 9.49 -1.89
C PHE A 124 13.10 9.36 -0.38
N GLU A 125 11.84 9.38 0.06
CA GLU A 125 11.41 9.03 1.40
C GLU A 125 10.53 7.79 1.31
N SER A 126 10.89 6.73 2.04
CA SER A 126 10.10 5.50 2.10
C SER A 126 8.72 5.75 2.71
N ALA A 127 7.77 4.88 2.38
CA ALA A 127 6.50 4.81 3.06
C ALA A 127 6.71 4.71 4.60
N PRO A 128 5.95 5.44 5.42
CA PRO A 128 6.13 5.46 6.87
C PRO A 128 6.10 4.06 7.48
N THR A 129 7.24 3.59 7.98
CA THR A 129 7.27 2.39 8.79
C THR A 129 6.70 2.72 10.16
N GLY A 130 5.46 2.31 10.46
CA GLY A 130 4.83 2.45 11.78
C GLY A 130 5.49 1.62 12.90
N SER A 131 6.82 1.50 12.87
CA SER A 131 7.68 0.74 13.76
C SER A 131 8.13 1.61 14.94
N TYR A 132 7.96 1.07 16.16
CA TYR A 132 8.47 1.65 17.42
C TYR A 132 9.98 1.50 17.60
N THR A 133 10.69 0.91 16.63
CA THR A 133 12.13 0.72 16.66
C THR A 133 12.82 1.81 15.85
N ALA A 134 13.60 2.64 16.54
CA ALA A 134 14.51 3.61 15.96
C ALA A 134 15.67 2.88 15.26
N ILE A 135 15.39 2.32 14.08
CA ILE A 135 16.44 1.92 13.15
C ILE A 135 16.99 3.22 12.56
N PRO A 136 18.33 3.40 12.47
CA PRO A 136 18.91 4.55 11.79
C PRO A 136 18.34 4.67 10.38
N VAL A 137 17.89 5.87 10.01
CA VAL A 137 17.21 6.16 8.73
C VAL A 137 18.06 5.79 7.51
N GLU A 138 19.38 5.73 7.66
CA GLU A 138 20.32 5.39 6.58
C GLU A 138 20.41 3.89 6.24
N GLU A 139 19.88 2.98 7.08
CA GLU A 139 19.98 1.53 6.88
C GLU A 139 18.66 0.88 6.43
N GLN A 140 17.58 1.66 6.28
CA GLN A 140 16.31 1.10 5.84
C GLN A 140 16.23 1.06 4.31
N PRO A 141 15.97 -0.11 3.70
CA PRO A 141 15.73 -0.19 2.27
C PRO A 141 14.50 0.66 1.91
N PHE A 142 14.49 1.24 0.71
CA PHE A 142 13.33 1.97 0.21
C PHE A 142 12.11 1.05 0.14
N GLN A 143 10.96 1.56 0.60
CA GLN A 143 9.70 0.82 0.59
C GLN A 143 8.57 1.69 0.03
N VAL A 144 7.89 1.18 -1.00
CA VAL A 144 6.63 1.78 -1.51
C VAL A 144 5.44 1.33 -0.68
N LEU A 145 5.50 0.12 -0.12
CA LEU A 145 4.48 -0.44 0.74
C LEU A 145 4.80 -0.14 2.21
N PRO A 146 3.79 0.18 3.03
CA PRO A 146 3.95 0.17 4.47
C PRO A 146 4.37 -1.21 4.96
N HIS A 147 5.31 -1.25 5.90
CA HIS A 147 5.83 -2.50 6.47
C HIS A 147 4.74 -3.49 6.95
N ARG A 148 3.59 -3.01 7.40
CA ARG A 148 2.46 -3.84 7.86
C ARG A 148 1.80 -4.66 6.74
N LEU A 149 1.99 -4.25 5.49
CA LEU A 149 1.42 -4.89 4.31
C LEU A 149 2.42 -5.79 3.58
N GLU A 150 3.69 -5.82 4.02
CA GLU A 150 4.70 -6.72 3.46
C GLU A 150 4.30 -8.18 3.69
N GLY A 151 4.17 -8.94 2.58
CA GLY A 151 3.78 -10.34 2.63
C GLY A 151 2.31 -10.59 2.99
N ASP A 152 1.45 -9.58 2.98
CA ASP A 152 0.01 -9.77 3.22
C ASP A 152 -0.64 -10.52 2.05
N ARG A 153 -1.33 -11.61 2.38
CA ARG A 153 -1.98 -12.49 1.39
C ARG A 153 -3.09 -11.79 0.60
N TYR A 154 -3.84 -10.89 1.24
CA TYR A 154 -4.94 -10.17 0.59
C TYR A 154 -4.42 -9.05 -0.32
N LEU A 155 -3.29 -8.44 0.02
CA LEU A 155 -2.60 -7.52 -0.88
C LEU A 155 -2.03 -8.25 -2.11
N ALA A 156 -1.45 -9.44 -1.93
CA ALA A 156 -1.00 -10.27 -3.06
C ALA A 156 -2.18 -10.62 -3.99
N ASP A 157 -3.31 -11.03 -3.41
CA ASP A 157 -4.53 -11.29 -4.17
C ASP A 157 -5.06 -10.03 -4.89
N LEU A 158 -5.04 -8.88 -4.20
CA LEU A 158 -5.39 -7.58 -4.79
C LEU A 158 -4.55 -7.33 -6.06
N PHE A 159 -3.23 -7.50 -5.97
CA PHE A 159 -2.31 -7.29 -7.10
C PHE A 159 -2.46 -8.28 -8.23
N GLU A 160 -2.74 -9.55 -7.95
CA GLU A 160 -2.81 -10.59 -8.97
C GLU A 160 -4.15 -10.59 -9.71
N ASN A 161 -5.25 -10.36 -8.98
CA ASN A 161 -6.59 -10.66 -9.48
C ASN A 161 -7.52 -9.46 -9.60
N HIS A 162 -7.30 -8.39 -8.82
CA HIS A 162 -8.31 -7.33 -8.63
C HIS A 162 -7.84 -5.94 -9.08
N ALA A 163 -6.55 -5.63 -8.93
CA ALA A 163 -5.92 -4.33 -9.21
C ALA A 163 -4.44 -4.52 -9.63
N PRO A 164 -4.19 -5.12 -10.81
CA PRO A 164 -2.83 -5.33 -11.32
C PRO A 164 -2.11 -4.02 -11.67
N ASP A 165 -2.86 -2.96 -11.97
CA ASP A 165 -2.38 -1.59 -12.15
C ASP A 165 -1.72 -1.01 -10.89
N LEU A 166 -2.24 -1.33 -9.69
CA LEU A 166 -1.57 -0.96 -8.44
C LEU A 166 -0.20 -1.64 -8.29
N ARG A 167 -0.08 -2.89 -8.76
CA ARG A 167 1.21 -3.60 -8.78
C ARG A 167 2.17 -2.97 -9.79
N GLU A 168 1.69 -2.68 -11.00
CA GLU A 168 2.47 -2.00 -12.03
C GLU A 168 3.00 -0.65 -11.52
N LYS A 169 2.17 0.15 -10.84
CA LYS A 169 2.62 1.41 -10.24
C LYS A 169 3.61 1.24 -9.10
N LYS A 170 3.44 0.22 -8.26
CA LYS A 170 4.43 -0.11 -7.23
C LYS A 170 5.78 -0.45 -7.86
N GLU A 171 5.79 -1.32 -8.85
CA GLU A 171 6.99 -1.77 -9.57
C GLU A 171 7.68 -0.58 -10.27
N GLU A 172 6.92 0.29 -10.93
CA GLU A 172 7.42 1.53 -11.57
C GLU A 172 8.15 2.45 -10.57
N ILE A 173 7.57 2.70 -9.39
CA ILE A 173 8.20 3.55 -8.36
C ILE A 173 9.49 2.91 -7.81
N GLU A 174 9.51 1.58 -7.64
CA GLU A 174 10.71 0.84 -7.19
C GLU A 174 11.83 0.88 -8.26
N GLU A 175 11.47 0.81 -9.54
CA GLU A 175 12.41 0.95 -10.66
C GLU A 175 13.00 2.37 -10.71
N LEU A 176 12.17 3.41 -10.57
CA LEU A 176 12.61 4.80 -10.53
C LEU A 176 13.54 5.08 -9.34
N TYR A 177 13.23 4.52 -8.16
CA TYR A 177 14.13 4.61 -7.01
C TYR A 177 15.48 3.95 -7.33
N THR A 178 15.48 2.77 -7.93
CA THR A 178 16.71 2.04 -8.28
C THR A 178 17.54 2.82 -9.30
N GLU A 179 16.90 3.43 -10.30
CA GLU A 179 17.57 4.30 -11.27
C GLU A 179 18.21 5.51 -10.59
N PHE A 180 17.48 6.19 -9.70
CA PHE A 180 18.03 7.32 -8.94
C PHE A 180 19.21 6.93 -8.06
N ASP A 181 19.12 5.78 -7.38
CA ASP A 181 20.19 5.26 -6.53
C ASP A 181 21.45 4.94 -7.36
N SER A 182 21.28 4.35 -8.54
CA SER A 182 22.38 4.10 -9.50
C SER A 182 23.03 5.40 -9.97
N LEU A 183 22.25 6.41 -10.35
CA LEU A 183 22.77 7.71 -10.79
C LEU A 183 23.54 8.43 -9.68
N ARG A 184 23.08 8.32 -8.43
CA ARG A 184 23.80 8.85 -7.28
C ARG A 184 25.13 8.14 -7.10
N ASP A 185 25.14 6.80 -7.16
CA ASP A 185 26.34 6.01 -6.94
C ASP A 185 27.35 6.23 -8.07
N GLU A 186 26.90 6.28 -9.33
CA GLU A 186 27.72 6.66 -10.49
C GLU A 186 28.32 8.05 -10.34
N PHE A 187 27.51 9.05 -9.93
CA PHE A 187 28.04 10.37 -9.63
C PHE A 187 29.07 10.32 -8.51
N CYS A 188 28.82 9.59 -7.42
CA CYS A 188 29.74 9.52 -6.29
C CYS A 188 31.06 8.81 -6.63
N GLU A 189 31.04 7.87 -7.58
CA GLU A 189 32.23 7.19 -8.11
C GLU A 189 33.03 8.07 -9.08
N ASP A 190 32.35 8.80 -9.97
CA ASP A 190 32.98 9.68 -10.96
C ASP A 190 33.45 11.02 -10.35
N PHE A 191 32.75 11.48 -9.32
CA PHE A 191 33.02 12.76 -8.67
C PHE A 191 34.22 12.66 -7.72
N ASP A 192 35.41 12.94 -8.26
CA ASP A 192 36.64 13.16 -7.50
C ASP A 192 36.72 14.58 -6.90
N GLY A 193 35.58 15.11 -6.44
CA GLY A 193 35.53 16.49 -5.91
C GLY A 193 35.95 16.59 -4.44
N GLY A 194 36.20 15.48 -3.77
CA GLY A 194 36.76 15.48 -2.44
C GLY A 194 38.27 15.72 -2.47
N ILE A 195 38.70 16.96 -2.31
CA ILE A 195 40.13 17.31 -2.36
C ILE A 195 40.84 16.76 -1.13
N ILE A 196 41.67 15.74 -1.32
CA ILE A 196 42.66 15.33 -0.31
C ILE A 196 43.76 16.39 -0.29
N HIS A 197 43.94 17.04 0.85
CA HIS A 197 44.89 18.14 0.98
C HIS A 197 45.83 17.93 2.15
N GLU A 198 47.12 17.84 1.87
CA GLU A 198 48.18 17.79 2.88
C GLU A 198 48.72 19.20 3.14
N THR A 199 48.67 19.61 4.39
CA THR A 199 49.30 20.83 4.92
C THR A 199 50.48 20.45 5.81
N GLU A 200 51.20 21.44 6.36
CA GLU A 200 52.29 21.18 7.31
C GLU A 200 51.80 20.47 8.59
N ASN A 201 50.54 20.66 8.96
CA ASN A 201 49.95 20.17 10.22
C ASN A 201 48.89 19.09 10.01
N PHE A 202 48.15 19.10 8.90
CA PHE A 202 46.99 18.24 8.71
C PHE A 202 46.98 17.55 7.35
N THR A 203 46.46 16.33 7.34
CA THR A 203 45.93 15.70 6.14
C THR A 203 44.40 15.80 6.17
N PHE A 204 43.84 16.53 5.22
CA PHE A 204 42.39 16.63 5.03
C PHE A 204 41.90 15.54 4.10
N GLU A 205 40.86 14.84 4.52
CA GLU A 205 40.18 13.83 3.72
C GLU A 205 38.67 14.12 3.71
N PRO A 206 38.01 14.07 2.54
CA PRO A 206 36.55 14.11 2.44
C PRO A 206 35.96 12.87 3.14
N ASP A 207 34.83 13.05 3.81
CA ASP A 207 34.08 11.93 4.39
C ASP A 207 33.08 11.34 3.38
N GLY A 208 32.61 10.12 3.61
CA GLY A 208 31.73 9.39 2.68
C GLY A 208 30.42 10.12 2.37
N TYR A 209 29.94 10.99 3.25
CA TYR A 209 28.73 11.79 2.99
C TYR A 209 28.99 12.99 2.07
N PHE A 210 30.23 13.43 1.86
CA PHE A 210 30.53 14.65 1.10
C PHE A 210 30.02 14.59 -0.34
N ASN A 211 30.37 13.53 -1.08
CA ASN A 211 29.97 13.35 -2.47
C ASN A 211 28.45 13.27 -2.60
N ARG A 212 27.79 12.52 -1.69
CA ARG A 212 26.33 12.45 -1.60
C ARG A 212 25.70 13.81 -1.37
N TRP A 213 26.26 14.63 -0.48
CA TRP A 213 25.75 15.98 -0.26
C TRP A 213 25.90 16.87 -1.49
N MET A 214 27.03 16.80 -2.21
CA MET A 214 27.21 17.55 -3.45
C MET A 214 26.20 17.11 -4.50
N PHE A 215 26.00 15.80 -4.67
CA PHE A 215 24.95 15.24 -5.52
C PHE A 215 23.57 15.80 -5.17
N GLU A 216 23.14 15.65 -3.91
CA GLU A 216 21.82 16.13 -3.45
C GLU A 216 21.68 17.64 -3.69
N THR A 217 22.73 18.43 -3.48
CA THR A 217 22.70 19.89 -3.66
C THR A 217 22.56 20.27 -5.14
N LEU A 218 23.27 19.59 -6.03
CA LEU A 218 23.21 19.89 -7.47
C LEU A 218 21.92 19.38 -8.10
N VAL A 219 21.36 18.26 -7.63
CA VAL A 219 20.01 17.81 -8.04
C VAL A 219 18.96 18.87 -7.70
N LYS A 220 19.05 19.53 -6.54
CA LYS A 220 18.14 20.66 -6.22
C LYS A 220 18.29 21.82 -7.18
N TYR A 221 19.51 22.08 -7.67
CA TYR A 221 19.76 23.10 -8.68
C TYR A 221 19.11 22.74 -10.01
N GLU A 222 19.25 21.50 -10.49
CA GLU A 222 18.59 21.02 -11.71
C GLU A 222 17.06 21.09 -11.63
N ARG A 223 16.49 20.77 -10.47
CA ARG A 223 15.06 20.92 -10.18
C ARG A 223 14.62 22.37 -9.98
N ARG A 224 15.51 23.35 -10.21
CA ARG A 224 15.25 24.80 -10.14
C ARG A 224 14.77 25.28 -8.78
N ILE A 225 15.19 24.61 -7.70
CA ILE A 225 14.92 25.04 -6.33
C ILE A 225 15.77 26.28 -5.99
N PHE A 226 16.94 26.40 -6.62
CA PHE A 226 17.78 27.59 -6.59
C PHE A 226 17.66 28.36 -7.89
N GLU A 227 17.65 29.70 -7.82
CA GLU A 227 17.52 30.56 -9.00
C GLU A 227 18.74 30.49 -9.92
N ASP A 228 19.93 30.42 -9.32
CA ASP A 228 21.22 30.35 -10.00
C ASP A 228 22.29 29.66 -9.14
N PHE A 229 23.49 29.49 -9.72
CA PHE A 229 24.62 28.86 -9.03
C PHE A 229 25.14 29.72 -7.86
N GLU A 230 24.95 31.04 -7.88
CA GLU A 230 25.33 31.94 -6.79
C GLU A 230 24.46 31.70 -5.55
N GLU A 231 23.16 31.46 -5.73
CA GLU A 231 22.26 31.06 -4.66
C GLU A 231 22.63 29.69 -4.08
N LEU A 232 22.90 28.70 -4.94
CA LEU A 232 23.41 27.39 -4.51
C LEU A 232 24.67 27.58 -3.66
N ARG A 233 25.68 28.28 -4.19
CA ARG A 233 26.95 28.55 -3.50
C ARG A 233 26.72 29.19 -2.13
N LYS A 234 25.87 30.22 -2.07
CA LYS A 234 25.52 30.91 -0.82
C LYS A 234 24.85 29.98 0.19
N ARG A 235 23.91 29.14 -0.25
CA ARG A 235 23.18 28.18 0.60
C ARG A 235 24.12 27.11 1.13
N THR A 236 24.89 26.46 0.26
CA THR A 236 25.80 25.37 0.63
C THR A 236 26.94 25.87 1.53
N ARG A 237 27.49 27.06 1.26
CA ARG A 237 28.42 27.77 2.16
C ARG A 237 27.81 28.04 3.52
N SER A 238 26.56 28.50 3.57
CA SER A 238 25.86 28.73 4.83
C SER A 238 25.66 27.44 5.62
N GLN A 239 25.32 26.33 4.96
CA GLN A 239 25.19 25.02 5.59
C GLN A 239 26.52 24.52 6.15
N PHE A 240 27.62 24.69 5.42
CA PHE A 240 28.97 24.37 5.88
C PHE A 240 29.34 25.18 7.14
N LYS A 241 29.18 26.51 7.08
CA LYS A 241 29.55 27.44 8.18
C LYS A 241 28.69 27.30 9.43
N GLN A 242 27.41 26.99 9.27
CA GLN A 242 26.50 26.70 10.39
C GLN A 242 26.72 25.31 10.99
N GLY A 243 27.52 24.50 10.31
CA GLY A 243 27.99 23.23 10.78
C GLY A 243 28.80 23.31 12.06
N GLY A 244 29.09 22.12 12.61
CA GLY A 244 29.88 21.98 13.82
C GLY A 244 31.25 21.38 13.54
N SER A 245 32.16 21.51 14.50
CA SER A 245 33.36 20.69 14.54
C SER A 245 33.47 19.93 15.85
N GLY A 246 34.11 18.77 15.81
CA GLY A 246 34.28 17.88 16.96
C GLY A 246 35.57 17.09 16.85
N PHE A 247 35.77 16.17 17.79
CA PHE A 247 36.91 15.26 17.79
C PHE A 247 36.41 13.83 17.65
N HIS A 248 37.14 13.00 16.92
CA HIS A 248 36.90 11.57 16.95
C HIS A 248 37.25 11.03 18.36
N PRO A 249 36.49 10.06 18.90
CA PRO A 249 36.74 9.54 20.24
C PRO A 249 38.14 8.95 20.42
N ASP A 250 38.59 8.18 19.41
CA ASP A 250 39.76 7.30 19.50
C ASP A 250 40.91 7.63 18.53
N LYS A 251 40.75 8.63 17.66
CA LYS A 251 41.72 8.96 16.61
C LYS A 251 42.10 10.43 16.73
N PRO A 252 43.36 10.81 16.42
CA PRO A 252 43.79 12.20 16.49
C PRO A 252 43.31 12.98 15.25
N GLN A 253 41.98 13.14 15.15
CA GLN A 253 41.35 13.80 14.01
C GLN A 253 40.26 14.79 14.48
N ILE A 254 40.16 15.89 13.74
CA ILE A 254 39.13 16.90 13.87
C ILE A 254 38.04 16.59 12.83
N GLN A 255 36.82 16.42 13.30
CA GLN A 255 35.64 16.14 12.48
C GLN A 255 34.94 17.44 12.13
N ILE A 256 34.76 17.73 10.85
CA ILE A 256 34.07 18.93 10.33
C ILE A 256 32.74 18.50 9.71
N ARG A 257 31.65 19.08 10.21
CA ARG A 257 30.27 18.69 9.87
C ARG A 257 29.55 19.86 9.23
N ALA A 258 28.61 19.60 8.32
CA ALA A 258 27.72 20.63 7.77
C ALA A 258 26.31 20.52 8.37
N ASN A 259 25.59 21.63 8.46
CA ASN A 259 24.18 21.64 8.89
C ASN A 259 23.24 21.54 7.68
N ILE A 260 22.87 20.32 7.29
CA ILE A 260 22.13 20.06 6.05
C ILE A 260 20.63 19.86 6.31
N ARG A 261 20.26 19.25 7.45
CA ARG A 261 18.87 18.88 7.80
C ARG A 261 18.43 19.37 9.19
N GLY A 262 19.01 20.46 9.69
CA GLY A 262 18.58 21.15 10.93
C GLY A 262 18.93 20.44 12.25
N GLU A 263 18.84 19.10 12.31
CA GLU A 263 19.12 18.29 13.50
C GLU A 263 20.30 17.33 13.32
N ILE A 264 20.50 16.82 12.10
CA ILE A 264 21.60 15.92 11.77
C ILE A 264 22.66 16.73 11.04
N SER A 265 23.85 16.82 11.64
CA SER A 265 25.04 17.41 11.02
C SER A 265 26.01 16.30 10.60
N PRO A 266 25.90 15.78 9.37
CA PRO A 266 26.77 14.72 8.87
C PRO A 266 28.22 15.21 8.81
N LEU A 267 29.14 14.25 8.89
CA LEU A 267 30.58 14.49 8.71
C LEU A 267 30.85 14.74 7.22
N VAL A 268 31.68 15.74 6.94
CA VAL A 268 31.93 16.22 5.57
C VAL A 268 33.42 16.17 5.26
N TYR A 269 34.24 16.61 6.22
CA TYR A 269 35.69 16.50 6.15
C TYR A 269 36.26 16.00 7.48
N SER A 270 37.36 15.28 7.40
CA SER A 270 38.21 14.94 8.54
C SER A 270 39.60 15.54 8.35
N ALA A 271 40.09 16.24 9.37
CA ALA A 271 41.47 16.70 9.41
C ALA A 271 42.26 15.80 10.37
N VAL A 272 43.19 15.02 9.84
CA VAL A 272 44.01 14.07 10.60
C VAL A 272 45.35 14.72 10.94
N LEU A 273 45.74 14.63 12.22
CA LEU A 273 47.04 15.10 12.72
C LEU A 273 47.72 13.94 13.45
N ASP A 274 48.68 13.30 12.79
CA ASP A 274 49.33 12.10 13.33
C ASP A 274 50.14 12.41 14.61
N GLY A 275 49.90 11.61 15.64
CA GLY A 275 50.65 11.67 16.90
C GLY A 275 50.26 12.78 17.86
N ALA A 276 49.27 13.62 17.52
CA ALA A 276 48.83 14.68 18.41
C ALA A 276 47.93 14.21 19.55
N ASP A 277 48.01 14.94 20.66
CA ASP A 277 47.08 14.77 21.78
C ASP A 277 45.83 15.68 21.64
N ARG A 278 44.87 15.51 22.55
CA ARG A 278 43.62 16.31 22.52
C ARG A 278 43.85 17.81 22.77
N ALA A 279 44.90 18.19 23.49
CA ALA A 279 45.18 19.60 23.75
C ALA A 279 45.70 20.29 22.48
N GLU A 280 46.59 19.61 21.75
CA GLU A 280 47.11 20.06 20.45
C GLU A 280 45.99 20.18 19.41
N LEU A 281 45.12 19.16 19.30
CA LEU A 281 43.95 19.20 18.40
C LEU A 281 43.00 20.36 18.73
N GLN A 282 42.85 20.70 20.02
CA GLN A 282 41.99 21.81 20.45
C GLN A 282 42.59 23.18 20.11
N GLU A 283 43.91 23.32 20.14
CA GLU A 283 44.62 24.55 19.73
C GLU A 283 44.52 24.76 18.22
N GLN A 284 44.72 23.71 17.44
CA GLN A 284 44.72 23.79 15.98
C GLN A 284 43.32 23.71 15.34
N ARG A 285 42.26 23.51 16.13
CA ARG A 285 40.88 23.36 15.63
C ARG A 285 40.39 24.52 14.77
N SER A 286 40.71 25.76 15.15
CA SER A 286 40.27 26.94 14.37
C SER A 286 40.92 26.95 13.00
N GLU A 287 42.23 26.67 12.94
CA GLU A 287 43.00 26.60 11.71
C GLU A 287 42.49 25.49 10.80
N ALA A 288 42.19 24.31 11.36
CA ALA A 288 41.63 23.21 10.60
C ALA A 288 40.27 23.53 9.97
N VAL A 289 39.40 24.24 10.70
CA VAL A 289 38.10 24.68 10.18
C VAL A 289 38.27 25.73 9.09
N ASP A 290 39.14 26.73 9.30
CA ASP A 290 39.40 27.78 8.32
C ASP A 290 39.99 27.22 7.02
N GLU A 291 40.87 26.21 7.11
CA GLU A 291 41.43 25.55 5.92
C GLU A 291 40.40 24.68 5.20
N ALA A 292 39.58 23.93 5.94
CA ALA A 292 38.49 23.16 5.35
C ALA A 292 37.45 24.05 4.65
N GLU A 293 37.19 25.26 5.17
CA GLU A 293 36.36 26.24 4.46
C GLU A 293 36.98 26.61 3.10
N LYS A 294 38.29 26.84 3.03
CA LYS A 294 38.96 27.17 1.76
C LYS A 294 38.93 26.01 0.77
N LEU A 295 39.16 24.78 1.24
CA LEU A 295 39.04 23.58 0.41
C LEU A 295 37.62 23.44 -0.12
N PHE A 296 36.63 23.65 0.74
CA PHE A 296 35.23 23.61 0.32
C PHE A 296 34.90 24.68 -0.74
N GLU A 297 35.43 25.90 -0.62
CA GLU A 297 35.27 26.92 -1.68
C GLU A 297 35.92 26.50 -3.00
N GLN A 298 37.09 25.87 -2.96
CA GLN A 298 37.74 25.33 -4.17
C GLN A 298 36.89 24.25 -4.83
N VAL A 299 36.25 23.39 -4.04
CA VAL A 299 35.32 22.38 -4.59
C VAL A 299 34.12 23.04 -5.24
N LEU A 300 33.55 24.10 -4.64
CA LEU A 300 32.44 24.83 -5.25
C LEU A 300 32.85 25.55 -6.55
N ASP A 301 34.07 26.09 -6.61
CA ASP A 301 34.62 26.67 -7.84
C ASP A 301 34.78 25.60 -8.92
N GLN A 302 35.38 24.46 -8.59
CA GLN A 302 35.53 23.34 -9.52
C GLN A 302 34.18 22.80 -10.00
N LEU A 303 33.21 22.67 -9.09
CA LEU A 303 31.85 22.24 -9.42
C LEU A 303 31.19 23.14 -10.45
N GLU A 304 31.38 24.46 -10.34
CA GLU A 304 30.85 25.43 -11.31
C GLU A 304 31.55 25.34 -12.67
N GLU A 305 32.87 25.12 -12.66
CA GLU A 305 33.70 25.01 -13.87
C GLU A 305 33.41 23.72 -14.67
N ASP A 306 33.21 22.60 -13.97
CA ASP A 306 33.02 21.27 -14.56
C ASP A 306 31.54 20.99 -14.94
N TYR A 307 30.61 21.83 -14.51
CA TYR A 307 29.18 21.72 -14.83
C TYR A 307 28.90 21.93 -16.35
N PRO A 308 27.97 21.19 -16.99
CA PRO A 308 26.94 20.30 -16.43
C PRO A 308 27.36 18.83 -16.29
N TYR A 309 26.74 18.14 -15.32
CA TYR A 309 26.86 16.68 -15.15
C TYR A 309 25.59 15.98 -15.64
N GLU A 310 25.73 15.06 -16.60
CA GLU A 310 24.61 14.35 -17.24
C GLU A 310 23.77 13.56 -16.22
N GLN A 311 24.42 12.98 -15.21
CA GLN A 311 23.77 12.21 -14.14
C GLN A 311 22.77 13.04 -13.34
N LEU A 312 23.02 14.35 -13.17
CA LEU A 312 22.18 15.23 -12.35
C LEU A 312 20.88 15.58 -13.06
N GLU A 313 20.93 15.92 -14.36
CA GLU A 313 19.73 16.19 -15.17
C GLU A 313 18.84 14.95 -15.19
N ARG A 314 19.43 13.76 -15.38
CA ARG A 314 18.70 12.49 -15.33
C ARG A 314 18.10 12.23 -13.95
N ALA A 315 18.86 12.42 -12.87
CA ALA A 315 18.38 12.19 -11.51
C ALA A 315 17.22 13.15 -11.15
N ALA A 316 17.29 14.41 -11.57
CA ALA A 316 16.21 15.38 -11.41
C ALA A 316 14.94 14.94 -12.14
N ALA A 317 15.07 14.48 -13.40
CA ALA A 317 13.95 13.96 -14.17
C ALA A 317 13.33 12.72 -13.51
N VAL A 318 14.14 11.78 -13.02
CA VAL A 318 13.67 10.59 -12.30
C VAL A 318 12.88 10.95 -11.04
N LEU A 319 13.31 11.96 -10.28
CA LEU A 319 12.55 12.44 -9.12
C LEU A 319 11.19 13.04 -9.50
N ASP A 320 11.14 13.82 -10.59
CA ASP A 320 9.89 14.40 -11.07
C ASP A 320 8.94 13.32 -11.64
N GLU A 321 9.47 12.34 -12.36
CA GLU A 321 8.72 11.15 -12.81
C GLU A 321 8.19 10.33 -11.63
N ALA A 322 9.01 10.12 -10.60
CA ALA A 322 8.60 9.42 -9.38
C ALA A 322 7.52 10.18 -8.61
N ALA A 323 7.59 11.51 -8.52
CA ALA A 323 6.56 12.32 -7.89
C ALA A 323 5.22 12.15 -8.63
N ALA A 324 5.22 12.19 -9.96
CA ALA A 324 4.03 11.94 -10.76
C ALA A 324 3.49 10.51 -10.60
N ALA A 325 4.37 9.50 -10.55
CA ALA A 325 3.98 8.11 -10.35
C ALA A 325 3.35 7.88 -8.97
N ILE A 326 3.85 8.56 -7.93
CA ILE A 326 3.28 8.54 -6.57
C ILE A 326 1.90 9.20 -6.55
N ASP A 327 1.72 10.35 -7.21
CA ASP A 327 0.41 11.01 -7.34
C ASP A 327 -0.59 10.11 -8.09
N GLU A 328 -0.15 9.41 -9.15
CA GLU A 328 -0.98 8.44 -9.87
C GLU A 328 -1.35 7.23 -8.99
N LEU A 329 -0.41 6.73 -8.19
CA LEU A 329 -0.68 5.68 -7.21
C LEU A 329 -1.73 6.12 -6.19
N GLU A 330 -1.61 7.34 -5.64
CA GLU A 330 -2.60 7.91 -4.71
C GLU A 330 -4.00 7.93 -5.35
N ASN A 331 -4.10 8.43 -6.59
CA ASN A 331 -5.37 8.48 -7.32
C ASN A 331 -5.98 7.09 -7.55
N LEU A 332 -5.17 6.10 -7.90
CA LEU A 332 -5.63 4.71 -8.05
C LEU A 332 -6.13 4.15 -6.72
N LEU A 333 -5.42 4.39 -5.61
CA LEU A 333 -5.84 3.94 -4.29
C LEU A 333 -7.17 4.57 -3.86
N VAL A 334 -7.38 5.86 -4.11
CA VAL A 334 -8.66 6.54 -3.88
C VAL A 334 -9.76 5.92 -4.73
N GLU A 335 -9.49 5.64 -6.00
CA GLU A 335 -10.45 4.99 -6.89
C GLU A 335 -10.84 3.60 -6.39
N TYR A 336 -9.86 2.79 -6.00
CA TYR A 336 -10.09 1.44 -5.49
C TYR A 336 -10.75 1.40 -4.11
N ASP A 337 -10.56 2.43 -3.26
CA ASP A 337 -11.36 2.56 -2.04
C ASP A 337 -12.82 2.89 -2.36
N GLY A 338 -13.09 3.68 -3.40
CA GLY A 338 -14.44 4.06 -3.80
C GLY A 338 -15.28 2.94 -4.44
N ARG A 339 -14.66 1.84 -4.88
CA ARG A 339 -15.32 0.79 -5.66
C ARG A 339 -16.10 -0.22 -4.77
N PRO A 340 -17.38 -0.51 -5.09
CA PRO A 340 -18.19 -1.43 -4.30
C PRO A 340 -17.97 -2.92 -4.63
N ILE A 341 -17.32 -3.25 -5.75
CA ILE A 341 -17.00 -4.62 -6.21
C ILE A 341 -15.75 -4.53 -7.11
N TYR A 342 -14.78 -5.44 -6.96
CA TYR A 342 -13.58 -5.50 -7.82
C TYR A 342 -13.81 -6.43 -9.02
N SER A 343 -13.08 -6.20 -10.11
CA SER A 343 -13.21 -6.97 -11.37
C SER A 343 -12.91 -8.47 -11.20
N GLY A 344 -11.98 -8.83 -10.32
CA GLY A 344 -11.58 -10.21 -10.01
C GLY A 344 -12.54 -11.01 -9.14
N ASP A 345 -13.49 -10.35 -8.45
CA ASP A 345 -14.39 -11.00 -7.47
C ASP A 345 -15.22 -12.11 -8.12
N CYS A 346 -15.46 -12.05 -9.44
CA CYS A 346 -16.24 -13.03 -10.19
C CYS A 346 -15.64 -14.45 -10.22
N LYS A 347 -14.30 -14.60 -10.21
CA LYS A 347 -13.64 -15.90 -10.38
C LYS A 347 -13.63 -16.74 -9.10
N TYR A 348 -13.37 -16.14 -7.94
CA TYR A 348 -13.37 -16.82 -6.64
C TYR A 348 -14.72 -17.44 -6.27
N LEU A 349 -15.80 -16.93 -6.87
CA LEU A 349 -17.16 -17.43 -6.68
C LEU A 349 -17.48 -18.70 -7.47
N GLU A 350 -16.78 -18.92 -8.58
CA GLU A 350 -16.87 -20.19 -9.31
C GLU A 350 -16.20 -21.30 -8.51
N GLU A 351 -15.09 -21.01 -7.82
CA GLU A 351 -14.39 -21.96 -6.96
C GLU A 351 -15.16 -22.29 -5.67
N ALA A 352 -15.77 -21.29 -5.02
CA ALA A 352 -16.62 -21.51 -3.85
C ALA A 352 -17.83 -22.43 -4.15
N ARG A 353 -18.38 -22.35 -5.37
CA ARG A 353 -19.44 -23.25 -5.85
C ARG A 353 -19.02 -24.72 -5.93
N ILE A 354 -17.73 -25.02 -6.09
CA ILE A 354 -17.22 -26.39 -6.30
C ILE A 354 -16.90 -27.09 -4.97
N SER A 355 -16.92 -26.37 -3.84
CA SER A 355 -16.58 -26.93 -2.52
C SER A 355 -17.74 -27.59 -1.75
N ASN A 356 -18.97 -27.58 -2.28
CA ASN A 356 -20.16 -28.16 -1.65
C ASN A 356 -20.81 -29.31 -2.46
N SER A 357 -20.07 -29.99 -3.35
CA SER A 357 -20.56 -31.19 -4.06
C SER A 357 -20.27 -32.48 -3.32
#